data_AF-A0A9E5IU52-F1
#
_entry.id   AF-A0A9E5IU52-F1
#
_cell.length_a   1.000
_cell.length_b   1.000
_cell.length_c   1.000
_cell.angle_alpha   90.00
_cell.angle_beta   90.00
_cell.angle_gamma   90.00
#
_symmetry.space_group_name_H-M   'P 1'
#
loop_
_entity.id
_entity.type
_entity.pdbx_description
1 polymer ?
#
loop_
_entity_poly.entity_id
_entity_poly.type
_entity_poly.pdbx_seq_one_letter_code
_entity_poly.pdbx_strand_id
1 'polypeptide(L)'
;MSNPQVELHIAGKGVILIELDAEKAPLSTENFLHYVNKGHYDNTIFHRVIPGFMIQGGGFEPNMEQKHSDAAIQNEANNGLKNKKYTLAMARTQAPHSATAQFFINTADNEFLNHTAPSLQGWGYAVFGHVVSGSFGSTTCKPPQPMRCGFLGICLKCGWATMPHNITPFCSNAPLS
;
A
#
# COMPACT_ATOMS: atom_id res chain seq x y z
N MET A 1 10.51 4.47 -15.50
CA MET A 1 9.43 3.48 -15.69
C MET A 1 8.43 3.71 -14.57
N SER A 2 7.13 3.63 -14.83
CA SER A 2 6.13 3.87 -13.77
C SER A 2 6.02 2.62 -12.90
N ASN A 3 6.36 2.76 -11.62
CA ASN A 3 6.16 1.71 -10.63
C ASN A 3 4.66 1.42 -10.46
N PRO A 4 4.24 0.15 -10.35
CA PRO A 4 2.85 -0.19 -10.11
C PRO A 4 2.42 0.29 -8.71
N GLN A 5 1.24 0.89 -8.65
CA GLN A 5 0.64 1.37 -7.41
C GLN A 5 -0.62 0.57 -7.08
N VAL A 6 -0.80 0.25 -5.80
CA VAL A 6 -1.92 -0.52 -5.28
C VAL A 6 -2.57 0.23 -4.13
N GLU A 7 -3.89 0.37 -4.18
CA GLU A 7 -4.69 0.94 -3.12
C GLU A 7 -5.24 -0.18 -2.23
N LEU A 8 -4.86 -0.18 -0.95
CA LEU A 8 -5.36 -1.10 0.05
C LEU A 8 -6.47 -0.45 0.86
N HIS A 9 -7.70 -0.91 0.66
CA HIS A 9 -8.88 -0.39 1.34
C HIS A 9 -9.11 -1.14 2.65
N ILE A 10 -8.93 -0.46 3.77
CA ILE A 10 -9.14 -1.02 5.10
C ILE A 10 -10.50 -0.56 5.62
N ALA A 11 -11.44 -1.50 5.71
CA ALA A 11 -12.79 -1.23 6.23
C ALA A 11 -12.72 -0.54 7.60
N GLY A 12 -13.36 0.64 7.70
CA GLY A 12 -13.44 1.42 8.93
C GLY A 12 -12.15 2.17 9.34
N LYS A 13 -11.05 2.08 8.58
CA LYS A 13 -9.81 2.81 8.88
C LYS A 13 -9.40 3.79 7.78
N GLY A 14 -9.49 3.40 6.51
CA GLY A 14 -9.06 4.25 5.41
C GLY A 14 -8.43 3.50 4.25
N VAL A 15 -7.81 4.23 3.33
CA VAL A 15 -7.13 3.68 2.15
C VAL A 15 -5.64 3.95 2.25
N ILE A 16 -4.81 2.95 1.96
CA ILE A 16 -3.35 3.06 1.92
C ILE A 16 -2.89 2.89 0.47
N LEU A 17 -2.24 3.90 -0.09
CA LEU A 17 -1.58 3.83 -1.38
C LEU A 17 -0.17 3.28 -1.19
N ILE A 18 0.11 2.18 -1.88
CA ILE A 18 1.39 1.47 -1.86
C ILE A 18 1.99 1.56 -3.26
N GLU A 19 3.25 1.93 -3.36
CA GLU A 19 4.02 1.85 -4.59
C GLU A 19 4.99 0.68 -4.50
N LEU A 20 5.01 -0.13 -5.56
CA LEU A 20 5.80 -1.35 -5.64
C LEU A 20 7.03 -1.13 -6.52
N ASP A 21 8.18 -1.64 -6.09
CA ASP A 21 9.47 -1.50 -6.78
C ASP A 21 9.71 -2.71 -7.70
N ALA A 22 9.05 -2.72 -8.86
CA ALA A 22 9.20 -3.79 -9.86
C ALA A 22 10.63 -3.94 -10.40
N GLU A 23 11.44 -2.87 -10.36
CA GLU A 23 12.83 -2.90 -10.81
C GLU A 23 13.74 -3.67 -9.85
N LYS A 24 13.47 -3.61 -8.53
CA LYS A 24 14.31 -4.23 -7.50
C LYS A 24 13.76 -5.55 -6.98
N ALA A 25 12.45 -5.77 -7.08
CA ALA A 25 11.78 -6.97 -6.62
C ALA A 25 10.70 -7.40 -7.63
N PRO A 26 11.09 -7.81 -8.86
CA PRO A 26 10.13 -8.16 -9.90
C PRO A 26 9.26 -9.36 -9.52
N LEU A 27 9.83 -10.44 -8.96
CA LEU A 27 9.07 -11.64 -8.61
C LEU A 27 8.08 -11.37 -7.48
N SER A 28 8.52 -10.61 -6.47
CA SER A 28 7.68 -10.23 -5.33
C SER A 28 6.53 -9.31 -5.75
N THR A 29 6.82 -8.36 -6.65
CA THR A 29 5.84 -7.42 -7.20
C THR A 29 4.80 -8.15 -8.06
N GLU A 30 5.25 -9.03 -8.95
CA GLU A 30 4.35 -9.82 -9.81
C GLU A 30 3.44 -10.72 -8.98
N ASN A 31 3.98 -11.41 -7.97
CA ASN A 31 3.21 -12.24 -7.06
C ASN A 31 2.17 -11.42 -6.29
N PHE A 32 2.54 -10.26 -5.76
CA PHE A 32 1.60 -9.39 -5.05
C PHE A 32 0.48 -8.89 -5.98
N LEU A 33 0.82 -8.42 -7.18
CA LEU A 33 -0.17 -8.01 -8.19
C LEU A 33 -1.06 -9.17 -8.62
N HIS A 34 -0.54 -10.39 -8.71
CA HIS A 34 -1.33 -11.58 -9.00
C HIS A 34 -2.42 -11.81 -7.95
N TYR A 35 -2.06 -11.72 -6.66
CA TYR A 35 -3.03 -11.84 -5.56
C TYR A 35 -4.04 -10.69 -5.53
N VAL A 36 -3.62 -9.46 -5.84
CA VAL A 36 -4.53 -8.30 -5.97
C VAL A 36 -5.53 -8.53 -7.10
N ASN A 37 -5.07 -8.92 -8.29
CA ASN A 37 -5.94 -9.18 -9.45
C ASN A 37 -6.90 -10.36 -9.22
N LYS A 38 -6.50 -11.34 -8.41
CA LYS A 38 -7.34 -12.48 -8.01
C LYS A 38 -8.38 -12.11 -6.95
N GLY A 39 -8.32 -10.91 -6.37
CA GLY A 39 -9.16 -10.51 -5.23
C GLY A 39 -8.83 -11.32 -3.96
N HIS A 40 -7.61 -11.84 -3.84
CA HIS A 40 -7.24 -12.68 -2.69
C HIS A 40 -7.23 -11.88 -1.39
N TYR A 41 -6.84 -10.61 -1.45
CA TYR A 41 -6.80 -9.72 -0.29
C TYR A 41 -8.18 -9.23 0.14
N ASP A 42 -9.21 -9.43 -0.68
CA ASP A 42 -10.58 -9.11 -0.31
C ASP A 42 -11.02 -9.99 0.87
N ASN A 43 -11.63 -9.35 1.86
CA ASN A 43 -12.00 -9.95 3.14
C ASN A 43 -10.82 -10.55 3.93
N THR A 44 -9.59 -10.09 3.72
CA THR A 44 -8.48 -10.45 4.60
C THR A 44 -8.34 -9.49 5.77
N ILE A 45 -7.80 -9.99 6.88
CA ILE A 45 -7.55 -9.20 8.09
C ILE A 45 -6.06 -9.08 8.39
N PHE A 46 -5.72 -8.03 9.14
CA PHE A 46 -4.44 -7.92 9.83
C PHE A 46 -4.51 -8.71 11.13
N HIS A 47 -4.15 -9.99 11.04
CA HIS A 47 -4.15 -10.89 12.19
C HIS A 47 -3.08 -10.56 13.22
N ARG A 48 -2.05 -9.77 12.86
CA ARG A 48 -0.95 -9.41 13.76
C ARG A 48 -0.55 -7.95 13.61
N VAL A 49 -0.70 -7.19 14.69
CA VAL A 49 -0.38 -5.77 14.76
C VAL A 49 0.50 -5.54 15.99
N ILE A 50 1.76 -5.13 15.79
CA ILE A 50 2.67 -4.80 16.89
C ILE A 50 3.07 -3.32 16.77
N PRO A 51 2.65 -2.46 17.70
CA PRO A 51 2.96 -1.03 17.65
C PRO A 51 4.48 -0.82 17.76
N GLY A 52 5.04 0.02 16.89
CA GLY A 52 6.49 0.31 16.86
C GLY A 52 7.33 -0.79 16.21
N PHE A 53 6.71 -1.75 15.53
CA PHE A 53 7.40 -2.86 14.89
C PHE A 53 6.85 -3.07 13.47
N MET A 54 5.81 -3.89 13.32
CA MET A 54 5.18 -4.16 12.04
C MET A 54 3.71 -4.56 12.16
N ILE A 55 3.02 -4.49 11.03
CA ILE A 55 1.63 -4.89 10.85
C ILE A 55 1.61 -5.95 9.76
N GLN A 56 1.21 -7.18 10.07
CA GLN A 56 1.18 -8.32 9.15
C GLN A 56 -0.26 -8.70 8.81
N GLY A 57 -0.51 -9.01 7.53
CA GLY A 57 -1.83 -9.30 6.99
C GLY A 57 -1.80 -10.06 5.67
N GLY A 58 -2.97 -10.20 5.05
CA GLY A 58 -3.12 -10.74 3.70
C GLY A 58 -3.09 -12.27 3.59
N GLY A 59 -3.31 -13.02 4.67
CA GLY A 59 -3.38 -14.49 4.62
C GLY A 59 -4.42 -15.15 5.52
N PHE A 60 -5.17 -14.35 6.29
CA PHE A 60 -6.23 -14.85 7.16
C PHE A 60 -7.51 -14.08 6.92
N GLU A 61 -8.63 -14.80 6.96
CA GLU A 61 -9.99 -14.26 6.96
C GLU A 61 -10.42 -13.88 8.40
N PRO A 62 -11.51 -13.11 8.60
CA PRO A 62 -12.00 -12.73 9.92
C PRO A 62 -12.25 -13.92 10.85
N ASN A 63 -12.49 -15.10 10.29
CA ASN A 63 -12.72 -16.35 11.01
C ASN A 63 -11.42 -17.03 11.49
N MET A 64 -10.26 -16.37 11.36
CA MET A 64 -8.93 -16.97 11.60
C MET A 64 -8.64 -18.17 10.68
N GLU A 65 -9.36 -18.26 9.57
CA GLU A 65 -9.15 -19.27 8.55
C GLU A 65 -8.04 -18.79 7.60
N GLN A 66 -7.03 -19.64 7.42
CA GLN A 66 -5.92 -19.33 6.52
C GLN A 66 -6.39 -19.52 5.07
N LYS A 67 -6.35 -18.45 4.26
CA LYS A 67 -6.72 -18.57 2.85
C LYS A 67 -5.71 -19.44 2.11
N HIS A 68 -6.20 -20.14 1.09
CA HIS A 68 -5.33 -20.90 0.19
C HIS A 68 -4.39 -19.98 -0.56
N SER A 69 -3.09 -20.13 -0.33
CA SER A 69 -2.05 -19.39 -1.05
C SER A 69 -1.43 -20.25 -2.14
N ASP A 70 -1.05 -19.63 -3.26
CA ASP A 70 -0.37 -20.28 -4.37
C ASP A 70 1.08 -20.67 -4.00
N ALA A 71 1.84 -21.15 -5.00
CA ALA A 71 3.22 -21.58 -4.83
C ALA A 71 4.10 -20.50 -4.18
N ALA A 72 5.05 -20.95 -3.36
CA ALA A 72 5.98 -20.04 -2.72
C ALA A 72 6.94 -19.40 -3.72
N ILE A 73 7.23 -18.12 -3.51
CA ILE A 73 8.19 -17.36 -4.33
C ILE A 73 9.61 -17.46 -3.78
N GLN A 74 10.58 -17.24 -4.68
CA GLN A 74 11.98 -17.07 -4.28
C GLN A 74 12.15 -15.75 -3.52
N ASN A 75 13.14 -15.73 -2.63
CA ASN A 75 13.36 -14.59 -1.75
C ASN A 75 14.31 -13.61 -2.42
N GLU A 76 13.84 -12.39 -2.68
CA GLU A 76 14.60 -11.32 -3.33
C GLU A 76 15.19 -10.31 -2.31
N ALA A 77 15.36 -10.70 -1.04
CA ALA A 77 15.92 -9.83 0.00
C ALA A 77 17.37 -9.39 -0.26
N ASN A 78 18.05 -9.98 -1.26
CA ASN A 78 19.37 -9.57 -1.73
C ASN A 78 19.35 -8.30 -2.61
N ASN A 79 18.19 -7.70 -2.86
CA ASN A 79 18.03 -6.49 -3.68
C ASN A 79 18.59 -5.19 -3.03
N GLY A 80 19.12 -5.28 -1.80
CA GLY A 80 19.72 -4.16 -1.08
C GLY A 80 18.69 -3.17 -0.49
N LEU A 81 17.39 -3.47 -0.59
CA LEU A 81 16.35 -2.70 0.09
C LEU A 81 16.35 -3.04 1.58
N LYS A 82 16.19 -1.99 2.41
CA LYS A 82 16.17 -2.10 3.87
C LYS A 82 14.73 -2.00 4.38
N ASN A 83 14.44 -2.74 5.43
CA ASN A 83 13.19 -2.71 6.19
C ASN A 83 13.09 -1.43 7.02
N LYS A 84 12.92 -0.30 6.33
CA LYS A 84 12.70 1.00 6.94
C LYS A 84 11.23 1.20 7.29
N LYS A 85 10.94 2.23 8.07
CA LYS A 85 9.58 2.68 8.32
C LYS A 85 8.83 2.91 7.00
N TYR A 86 7.58 2.44 6.96
CA TYR A 86 6.67 2.50 5.80
C TYR A 86 7.05 1.64 4.60
N THR A 87 8.03 0.73 4.73
CA THR A 87 8.27 -0.26 3.67
C THR A 87 7.34 -1.45 3.79
N LEU A 88 7.04 -2.05 2.64
CA LEU A 88 6.26 -3.26 2.50
C LEU A 88 7.19 -4.44 2.19
N ALA A 89 7.06 -5.51 2.97
CA ALA A 89 7.89 -6.70 2.84
C ALA A 89 7.07 -7.99 2.91
N MET A 90 7.57 -9.04 2.24
CA MET A 90 6.89 -10.34 2.19
C MET A 90 7.08 -11.10 3.50
N ALA A 91 5.99 -11.57 4.09
CA ALA A 91 6.06 -12.46 5.25
C ALA A 91 6.38 -13.89 4.78
N ARG A 92 7.20 -14.59 5.58
CA ARG A 92 7.62 -15.97 5.30
C ARG A 92 7.72 -16.78 6.59
N THR A 93 7.87 -18.08 6.42
CA THR A 93 8.21 -19.01 7.51
C THR A 93 9.72 -19.05 7.72
N GLN A 94 10.20 -20.00 8.53
CA GLN A 94 11.64 -20.24 8.71
C GLN A 94 12.35 -20.58 7.39
N ALA A 95 11.64 -21.19 6.43
CA ALA A 95 12.19 -21.45 5.12
C ALA A 95 12.31 -20.14 4.31
N PRO A 96 13.50 -19.85 3.71
CA PRO A 96 13.73 -18.60 3.02
C PRO A 96 12.85 -18.44 1.78
N HIS A 97 12.57 -19.52 1.05
CA HIS A 97 11.76 -19.54 -0.18
C HIS A 97 10.32 -20.00 0.08
N SER A 98 9.70 -19.50 1.14
CA SER A 98 8.34 -19.88 1.54
C SER A 98 7.36 -18.70 1.57
N ALA A 99 7.73 -17.57 0.99
CA ALA A 99 6.85 -16.42 0.92
C ALA A 99 5.71 -16.72 -0.04
N THR A 100 4.47 -16.47 0.36
CA THR A 100 3.28 -16.73 -0.47
C THR A 100 2.45 -15.46 -0.64
N ALA A 101 1.31 -15.32 0.04
CA ALA A 101 0.41 -14.17 -0.06
C ALA A 101 0.57 -13.16 1.09
N GLN A 102 1.12 -13.61 2.23
CA GLN A 102 1.22 -12.78 3.42
C GLN A 102 2.29 -11.69 3.28
N PHE A 103 1.96 -10.49 3.75
CA PHE A 103 2.85 -9.34 3.74
C PHE A 103 2.81 -8.60 5.08
N PHE A 104 3.81 -7.76 5.32
CA PHE A 104 3.81 -6.85 6.46
C PHE A 104 4.30 -5.45 6.08
N ILE A 105 3.75 -4.46 6.79
CA ILE A 105 4.15 -3.05 6.71
C ILE A 105 5.00 -2.75 7.95
N ASN A 106 6.22 -2.26 7.72
CA ASN A 106 7.08 -1.79 8.78
C ASN A 106 6.57 -0.44 9.32
N THR A 107 6.37 -0.33 10.64
CA THR A 107 5.97 0.93 11.29
C THR A 107 7.11 1.64 12.01
N ALA A 108 8.27 0.99 12.07
CA ALA A 108 9.54 1.51 12.56
C ALA A 108 10.68 1.01 11.66
N ASP A 109 11.88 1.53 11.88
CA ASP A 109 13.08 1.05 11.21
C ASP A 109 13.54 -0.27 11.85
N ASN A 110 13.32 -1.37 11.13
CA ASN A 110 13.56 -2.72 11.61
C ASN A 110 14.84 -3.29 10.97
N GLU A 111 15.99 -2.74 11.34
CA GLU A 111 17.26 -3.10 10.70
C GLU A 111 17.66 -4.57 10.89
N PHE A 112 17.20 -5.20 11.96
CA PHE A 112 17.42 -6.61 12.27
C PHE A 112 16.69 -7.58 11.31
N LEU A 113 15.73 -7.09 10.51
CA LEU A 113 15.05 -7.88 9.47
C LEU A 113 15.77 -7.83 8.12
N ASN A 114 16.81 -7.00 8.00
CA ASN A 114 17.55 -6.86 6.75
C ASN A 114 18.36 -8.11 6.42
N HIS A 115 18.50 -8.38 5.13
CA HIS A 115 19.40 -9.41 4.64
C HIS A 115 20.84 -9.07 5.02
N THR A 116 21.50 -9.96 5.75
CA THR A 116 22.91 -9.86 6.11
C THR A 116 23.76 -10.85 5.35
N ALA A 117 23.28 -12.09 5.21
CA ALA A 117 23.98 -13.17 4.53
C ALA A 117 22.98 -14.19 3.95
N PRO A 118 23.31 -14.93 2.88
CA PRO A 118 22.47 -16.00 2.34
C PRO A 118 22.53 -17.27 3.22
N SER A 119 22.29 -17.11 4.53
CA SER A 119 22.17 -18.18 5.52
C SER A 119 20.72 -18.24 6.02
N LEU A 120 20.28 -19.39 6.52
CA LEU A 120 18.88 -19.59 6.99
C LEU A 120 18.43 -18.49 7.98
N GLN A 121 19.33 -18.02 8.85
CA GLN A 121 19.09 -16.91 9.76
C GLN A 121 19.30 -15.52 9.13
N GLY A 122 20.20 -15.37 8.15
CA GLY A 122 20.62 -14.10 7.58
C GLY A 122 19.87 -13.66 6.31
N TRP A 123 19.04 -14.54 5.72
CA TRP A 123 18.33 -14.29 4.46
C TRP A 123 17.42 -13.05 4.53
N GLY A 124 17.00 -12.63 5.72
CA GLY A 124 16.17 -11.43 5.91
C GLY A 124 14.79 -11.55 5.25
N TYR A 125 14.19 -10.39 4.99
CA TYR A 125 12.86 -10.23 4.40
C TYR A 125 12.91 -9.34 3.17
N ALA A 126 12.31 -9.81 2.06
CA ALA A 126 12.27 -9.10 0.80
C ALA A 126 11.33 -7.90 0.88
N VAL A 127 11.90 -6.70 0.86
CA VAL A 127 11.17 -5.47 0.65
C VAL A 127 10.89 -5.34 -0.84
N PHE A 128 9.64 -5.06 -1.19
CA PHE A 128 9.21 -4.97 -2.59
C PHE A 128 8.36 -3.72 -2.87
N GLY A 129 8.15 -2.87 -1.88
CA GLY A 129 7.45 -1.61 -2.06
C GLY A 129 7.47 -0.75 -0.81
N HIS A 130 6.78 0.38 -0.88
CA HIS A 130 6.64 1.32 0.22
C HIS A 130 5.28 2.02 0.18
N VAL A 131 4.82 2.47 1.34
CA VAL A 131 3.59 3.25 1.46
C VAL A 131 3.88 4.69 1.03
N VAL A 132 3.16 5.16 0.01
CA VAL A 132 3.27 6.53 -0.51
C VAL A 132 2.31 7.46 0.23
N SER A 133 1.07 7.01 0.47
CA SER A 133 0.09 7.81 1.19
C SER A 133 -0.92 6.94 1.93
N GLY A 134 -1.54 7.50 2.97
CA GLY A 134 -2.61 6.85 3.73
C GLY A 134 -3.70 7.86 4.03
N SER A 135 -4.87 7.67 3.45
CA SER A 135 -6.07 8.44 3.76
C SER A 135 -6.85 7.71 4.84
N PHE A 136 -6.51 7.95 6.10
CA PHE A 136 -7.31 7.47 7.23
C PHE A 136 -8.53 8.37 7.38
N GLY A 137 -9.70 7.78 7.57
CA GLY A 137 -11.00 8.47 7.53
C GLY A 137 -11.18 9.51 8.64
N SER A 138 -10.60 10.70 8.43
CA SER A 138 -11.00 12.03 8.86
C SER A 138 -9.83 12.95 8.53
N THR A 139 -10.04 13.88 7.60
CA THR A 139 -9.05 14.84 7.09
C THR A 139 -8.18 14.31 5.95
N THR A 140 -8.79 14.19 4.78
CA THR A 140 -8.09 14.29 3.51
C THR A 140 -7.41 15.67 3.43
N CYS A 141 -6.18 15.80 3.94
CA CYS A 141 -5.28 16.82 3.42
C CYS A 141 -4.77 16.30 2.07
N LYS A 142 -5.63 16.48 1.06
CA LYS A 142 -5.24 16.38 -0.36
C LYS A 142 -4.03 17.30 -0.54
N PRO A 143 -2.86 16.82 -1.01
CA PRO A 143 -1.77 17.72 -1.36
C PRO A 143 -2.32 18.71 -2.41
N PRO A 144 -2.02 20.02 -2.30
CA PRO A 144 -2.43 20.97 -3.32
C PRO A 144 -1.83 20.50 -4.64
N GLN A 145 -2.69 20.11 -5.57
CA GLN A 145 -2.30 19.96 -6.97
C GLN A 145 -1.60 21.28 -7.35
N PRO A 146 -0.41 21.26 -7.97
CA PRO A 146 0.17 22.48 -8.50
C PRO A 146 -0.85 23.03 -9.50
N MET A 147 -1.50 24.13 -9.11
CA MET A 147 -2.30 24.93 -10.02
C MET A 147 -1.40 25.27 -11.19
N ARG A 148 -1.65 24.63 -12.34
CA ARG A 148 -1.10 25.08 -13.59
C ARG A 148 -1.63 26.50 -13.78
N CYS A 149 -0.76 27.48 -13.58
CA CYS A 149 -1.09 28.89 -13.73
C CYS A 149 -1.45 29.12 -15.20
N GLY A 150 -2.74 29.05 -15.49
CA GLY A 150 -3.32 29.49 -16.73
C GLY A 150 -3.11 30.98 -16.84
N PHE A 151 -2.45 31.36 -17.91
CA PHE A 151 -2.21 32.73 -18.34
C PHE A 151 -3.54 33.40 -18.69
N LEU A 152 -4.28 33.90 -17.69
CA LEU A 152 -5.19 35.05 -17.77
C LEU A 152 -5.84 35.25 -16.38
N GLY A 153 -5.56 36.40 -15.76
CA GLY A 153 -6.07 36.73 -14.43
C GLY A 153 -7.59 36.86 -14.40
N ILE A 154 -8.21 36.22 -13.41
CA ILE A 154 -9.38 36.70 -12.65
C ILE A 154 -9.36 35.95 -11.31
N CYS A 155 -9.38 36.71 -10.23
CA CYS A 155 -9.39 36.23 -8.84
C CYS A 155 -10.84 36.01 -8.42
N LEU A 156 -11.25 34.78 -8.10
CA LEU A 156 -12.54 34.49 -7.46
C LEU A 156 -12.32 33.83 -6.09
N LYS A 157 -12.78 34.51 -5.04
CA LYS A 157 -12.90 33.98 -3.68
C LYS A 157 -13.97 32.89 -3.65
N CYS A 158 -13.66 31.70 -3.13
CA CYS A 158 -14.67 30.74 -2.69
C CYS A 158 -14.64 30.61 -1.17
N GLY A 159 -15.66 31.19 -0.53
CA GLY A 159 -16.01 30.96 0.86
C GLY A 159 -16.64 29.58 1.06
N TRP A 160 -16.59 29.10 2.30
CA TRP A 160 -17.10 27.81 2.73
C TRP A 160 -18.62 27.91 2.98
N ALA A 161 -19.40 27.01 2.39
CA ALA A 161 -20.78 26.78 2.78
C ALA A 161 -21.00 25.27 2.97
N THR A 162 -21.45 24.91 4.16
CA THR A 162 -21.76 23.56 4.61
C THR A 162 -23.21 23.17 4.32
N MET A 163 -23.42 21.86 4.14
CA MET A 163 -24.68 21.08 4.22
C MET A 163 -25.44 20.82 2.88
N PRO A 164 -26.38 19.85 2.82
CA PRO A 164 -26.07 18.46 2.52
C PRO A 164 -26.97 17.89 1.38
N HIS A 165 -26.61 16.69 0.93
CA HIS A 165 -27.38 15.84 0.03
C HIS A 165 -27.44 16.20 -1.46
N ASN A 166 -27.00 15.21 -2.22
CA ASN A 166 -27.34 14.85 -3.59
C ASN A 166 -26.48 15.44 -4.72
N ILE A 167 -25.89 14.50 -5.45
CA ILE A 167 -24.99 14.67 -6.57
C ILE A 167 -25.85 14.79 -7.84
N THR A 168 -25.81 15.94 -8.51
CA THR A 168 -26.04 16.01 -9.96
C THR A 168 -25.13 17.11 -10.54
N PRO A 169 -24.42 16.85 -11.66
CA PRO A 169 -23.73 17.92 -12.38
C PRO A 169 -24.76 18.68 -13.21
N PHE A 170 -25.08 19.91 -12.82
CA PHE A 170 -25.92 20.82 -13.61
C PHE A 170 -25.02 21.86 -14.29
N CYS A 171 -24.75 21.69 -15.58
CA CYS A 171 -24.25 22.78 -16.42
C CYS A 171 -25.46 23.59 -16.91
N SER A 172 -25.72 24.73 -16.29
CA SER A 172 -26.65 25.73 -16.83
C SER A 172 -25.84 26.92 -17.36
N ASN A 173 -25.88 27.11 -18.68
CA ASN A 173 -25.46 28.36 -19.30
C ASN A 173 -26.58 29.39 -19.12
N ALA A 174 -26.30 30.50 -18.46
CA ALA A 174 -27.16 31.68 -18.48
C ALA A 174 -26.68 32.66 -19.57
N PRO A 175 -27.58 33.25 -20.37
CA PRO A 175 -27.23 34.23 -21.39
C PRO A 175 -26.95 35.60 -20.75
N LEU A 176 -25.91 36.28 -21.25
CA LEU A 176 -25.58 37.67 -20.92
C LEU A 176 -26.57 38.62 -21.62
N SER A 177 -27.19 39.53 -20.86
CA SER A 177 -27.70 40.81 -21.35
C SER A 177 -26.73 41.91 -20.99
#